data_AF-A0A7X5PDX4-F1
#
_entry.id   AF-A0A7X5PDX4-F1
#
_cell.length_a   1.000
_cell.length_b   1.000
_cell.length_c   1.000
_cell.angle_alpha   90.00
_cell.angle_beta   90.00
_cell.angle_gamma   90.00
#
_symmetry.space_group_name_H-M   'P 1'
#
loop_
_entity.id
_entity.type
_entity.pdbx_description
1 polymer ?
#
loop_
_entity_poly.entity_id
_entity_poly.type
_entity_poly.pdbx_seq_one_letter_code
_entity_poly.pdbx_strand_id
1 'polypeptide(L)'
;MIEVVGVRFKKAGKIYYFDPSNIEINKGEYVIVETIRGIEFGEAVIAKKQINENEIVAPLKNVIRKATEEDIKKHHENKEKEKYALEICLQKIQEHKLNMKLIDVEYTFDNNKVIFYFTADGRVDFRELVKDLASIFRTRIELRQIGVRDEAKMVGGLGPCGRPMCCSIFLGDFAPVSIKMAKEQNLSLNPTKISGICGRLMCCLNYEQRTYESIRKVLPKVGSIVKTPYGQGEVVDNNVVKEEVKVKIKSEDNEEFIQPVPIMEAELISGGYEGNIESVDEEEINIEIDDADETIIKELLKDE
;
A
#
# COMPACT_ATOMS: atom_id res chain seq x y z
N MET A 1 12.97 -16.72 20.60
CA MET A 1 13.45 -16.43 19.23
C MET A 1 13.07 -17.61 18.39
N ILE A 2 12.39 -17.39 17.26
CA ILE A 2 11.94 -18.46 16.36
C ILE A 2 12.79 -18.40 15.09
N GLU A 3 13.19 -19.57 14.59
CA GLU A 3 13.84 -19.68 13.29
C GLU A 3 12.81 -19.62 12.18
N VAL A 4 13.02 -18.72 11.22
CA VAL A 4 12.14 -18.57 10.07
C VAL A 4 12.92 -18.51 8.77
N VAL A 5 12.23 -18.86 7.68
CA VAL A 5 12.67 -18.63 6.30
C VAL A 5 11.66 -17.73 5.61
N GLY A 6 12.14 -16.76 4.84
CA GLY A 6 11.30 -15.84 4.09
C GLY A 6 11.08 -16.33 2.66
N VAL A 7 9.84 -16.71 2.34
CA VAL A 7 9.45 -17.25 1.04
C VAL A 7 8.58 -16.24 0.29
N ARG A 8 8.81 -16.15 -1.03
CA ARG A 8 8.07 -15.27 -1.93
C ARG A 8 7.54 -16.08 -3.12
N PHE A 9 6.26 -15.89 -3.43
CA PHE A 9 5.55 -16.64 -4.49
C PHE A 9 5.53 -15.91 -5.85
N LYS A 10 5.56 -14.58 -5.85
CA LYS A 10 5.59 -13.73 -7.06
C LYS A 10 6.78 -12.77 -6.97
N LYS A 11 7.46 -12.45 -8.07
CA LYS A 11 8.69 -11.61 -8.09
C LYS A 11 8.56 -10.30 -7.29
N ALA A 12 7.40 -9.65 -7.31
CA ALA A 12 7.08 -8.42 -6.57
C ALA A 12 6.07 -8.63 -5.42
N GLY A 13 6.03 -9.84 -4.85
CA GLY A 13 5.09 -10.22 -3.79
C GLY A 13 5.61 -9.97 -2.37
N LYS A 14 4.67 -9.96 -1.41
CA LYS A 14 4.97 -9.97 0.03
C LYS A 14 5.84 -11.19 0.37
N ILE A 15 6.80 -10.99 1.27
CA ILE A 15 7.58 -12.08 1.85
C ILE A 15 6.79 -12.65 3.00
N TYR A 16 6.53 -13.95 2.97
CA TYR A 16 5.88 -14.68 4.04
C TYR A 16 6.93 -15.47 4.82
N TYR A 17 6.81 -15.49 6.13
CA TYR A 17 7.70 -16.26 7.00
C TYR A 17 7.11 -17.66 7.21
N PHE A 18 7.95 -18.67 7.06
CA PHE A 18 7.61 -20.08 7.29
C PHE A 18 8.61 -20.69 8.27
N ASP A 19 8.19 -21.75 8.95
CA ASP A 19 9.07 -22.59 9.76
C ASP A 19 9.89 -23.51 8.82
N PRO A 20 11.24 -23.45 8.87
CA PRO A 20 12.10 -24.28 8.02
C PRO A 20 12.06 -25.78 8.35
N SER A 21 11.44 -26.22 9.46
CA SER A 21 11.29 -27.63 9.84
C SER A 21 12.61 -28.43 9.81
N ASN A 22 13.71 -27.81 10.26
CA ASN A 22 15.10 -28.29 10.21
C ASN A 22 15.73 -28.45 8.80
N ILE A 23 15.07 -28.00 7.74
CA ILE A 23 15.61 -28.05 6.37
C ILE A 23 16.59 -26.90 6.17
N GLU A 24 17.81 -27.20 5.68
CA GLU A 24 18.77 -26.16 5.29
C GLU A 24 18.38 -25.52 3.97
N ILE A 25 17.82 -24.31 3.99
CA ILE A 25 17.37 -23.58 2.81
C ILE A 25 18.26 -22.35 2.61
N ASN A 26 18.89 -22.28 1.44
CA ASN A 26 19.71 -21.14 1.05
C ASN A 26 18.87 -20.10 0.30
N LYS A 27 19.34 -18.85 0.32
CA LYS A 27 18.73 -17.78 -0.46
C LYS A 27 18.81 -18.09 -1.96
N GLY A 28 17.70 -17.97 -2.67
CA GLY A 28 17.55 -18.26 -4.10
C GLY A 28 17.14 -19.70 -4.40
N GLU A 29 17.02 -20.58 -3.39
CA GLU A 29 16.49 -21.92 -3.60
C GLU A 29 14.95 -21.90 -3.68
N TYR A 30 14.39 -22.80 -4.48
CA TYR A 30 12.95 -23.01 -4.55
C TYR A 30 12.48 -24.03 -3.51
N VAL A 31 11.34 -23.76 -2.90
CA VAL A 31 10.77 -24.56 -1.82
C VAL A 31 9.28 -24.79 -2.04
N ILE A 32 8.81 -25.91 -1.50
CA ILE A 32 7.40 -26.26 -1.44
C ILE A 32 6.91 -26.03 -0.02
N VAL A 33 5.88 -25.20 0.12
CA VAL A 33 5.34 -24.77 1.42
C VAL A 33 3.85 -25.03 1.53
N GLU A 34 3.36 -25.20 2.76
CA GLU A 34 1.93 -25.34 3.03
C GLU A 34 1.31 -23.97 3.35
N THR A 35 0.35 -23.52 2.56
CA THR A 35 -0.43 -22.31 2.82
C THR A 35 -1.88 -22.67 3.18
N ILE A 36 -2.67 -21.67 3.57
CA ILE A 36 -4.12 -21.84 3.79
C ILE A 36 -4.83 -22.28 2.49
N ARG A 37 -4.22 -22.03 1.32
CA ARG A 37 -4.77 -22.38 0.01
C ARG A 37 -4.33 -23.76 -0.48
N GLY A 38 -3.43 -24.42 0.25
CA GLY A 38 -2.86 -25.72 -0.10
C GLY A 38 -1.35 -25.64 -0.28
N ILE A 39 -0.81 -26.56 -1.07
CA ILE A 39 0.63 -26.62 -1.35
C ILE A 39 0.97 -25.55 -2.40
N GLU A 40 2.02 -24.77 -2.16
CA GLU A 40 2.50 -23.73 -3.08
C GLU A 40 4.01 -23.85 -3.34
N PHE A 41 4.42 -23.41 -4.53
CA PHE A 41 5.81 -23.30 -4.95
C PHE A 41 6.29 -21.86 -4.75
N GLY A 42 7.37 -21.66 -4.00
CA GLY A 42 7.91 -20.34 -3.73
C GLY A 42 9.44 -20.30 -3.76
N GLU A 43 9.98 -19.10 -3.82
CA GLU A 43 11.42 -18.83 -3.78
C GLU A 43 11.83 -18.34 -2.38
N ALA A 44 12.88 -18.93 -1.82
CA ALA A 44 13.45 -18.48 -0.56
C ALA A 44 14.28 -17.20 -0.77
N VAL A 45 13.70 -16.05 -0.46
CA VAL A 45 14.36 -14.73 -0.60
C VAL A 45 15.14 -14.32 0.65
N ILE A 46 14.79 -14.90 1.80
CA ILE A 46 15.51 -14.74 3.07
C ILE A 46 15.82 -16.15 3.57
N ALA A 47 17.11 -16.45 3.77
CA ALA A 47 17.56 -17.71 4.37
C ALA A 47 17.16 -17.79 5.87
N LYS A 48 17.64 -18.81 6.58
CA LYS A 48 17.37 -18.96 8.03
C LYS A 48 17.73 -17.68 8.78
N LYS A 49 16.73 -17.08 9.44
CA LYS A 49 16.88 -15.90 10.30
C LYS A 49 16.14 -16.14 11.61
N GLN A 50 16.77 -15.78 12.73
CA GLN A 50 16.10 -15.74 14.02
C GLN A 50 15.37 -14.41 14.19
N ILE A 51 14.08 -14.47 14.50
CA ILE A 51 13.23 -13.30 14.70
C ILE A 51 12.53 -13.40 16.06
N ASN A 52 12.23 -12.25 16.67
CA ASN A 52 11.46 -12.17 17.90
C ASN A 52 9.99 -12.50 17.62
N GLU A 53 9.34 -13.20 18.55
CA GLU A 53 7.94 -13.66 18.38
C GLU A 53 6.96 -12.52 18.11
N ASN A 54 7.25 -11.33 18.67
CA ASN A 54 6.43 -10.13 18.51
C ASN A 54 6.40 -9.57 17.08
N GLU A 55 7.32 -9.97 16.21
CA GLU A 55 7.39 -9.53 14.82
C GLU A 55 6.69 -10.52 13.84
N ILE A 56 6.13 -11.62 14.35
CA ILE A 56 5.59 -12.71 13.55
C ILE A 56 4.09 -12.87 13.80
N VAL A 57 3.33 -13.04 12.73
CA VAL A 57 1.93 -13.47 12.81
C VAL A 57 1.89 -14.99 12.97
N ALA A 58 1.74 -15.46 14.21
CA ALA A 58 1.58 -16.89 14.51
C ALA A 58 0.15 -17.38 14.15
N PRO A 59 -0.03 -18.68 13.83
CA PRO A 59 0.98 -19.73 13.71
C PRO A 59 1.72 -19.71 12.37
N LEU A 60 3.03 -19.98 12.43
CA LEU A 60 3.83 -20.21 11.23
C LEU A 60 3.42 -21.53 10.57
N LYS A 61 3.37 -21.53 9.25
CA LYS A 61 3.23 -22.77 8.46
C LYS A 61 4.60 -23.34 8.14
N ASN A 62 4.65 -24.63 7.83
CA ASN A 62 5.89 -25.36 7.62
C ASN A 62 6.33 -25.31 6.14
N VAL A 63 7.64 -25.26 5.95
CA VAL A 63 8.25 -25.69 4.68
C VAL A 63 8.21 -27.21 4.62
N ILE A 64 7.62 -27.75 3.56
CA ILE A 64 7.48 -29.19 3.38
C ILE A 64 8.81 -29.78 2.91
N ARG A 65 9.42 -29.18 1.87
CA ARG A 65 10.69 -29.65 1.28
C ARG A 65 11.28 -28.63 0.31
N LYS A 66 12.54 -28.86 -0.10
CA LYS A 66 13.13 -28.22 -1.29
C LYS A 66 12.41 -28.70 -2.55
N ALA A 67 12.24 -27.78 -3.51
CA ALA A 67 11.68 -28.12 -4.81
C ALA A 67 12.67 -28.96 -5.62
N THR A 68 12.17 -29.98 -6.29
CA THR A 68 12.93 -30.80 -7.25
C THR A 68 12.86 -30.18 -8.65
N GLU A 69 13.66 -30.69 -9.59
CA GLU A 69 13.57 -30.28 -11.00
C GLU A 69 12.17 -30.56 -11.59
N GLU A 70 11.53 -31.66 -11.18
CA GLU A 70 10.14 -31.98 -11.57
C GLU A 70 9.14 -30.93 -11.06
N ASP A 71 9.33 -30.42 -9.85
CA ASP A 71 8.47 -29.36 -9.31
C ASP A 71 8.63 -28.05 -10.07
N ILE A 72 9.87 -27.69 -10.41
CA ILE A 72 10.16 -26.49 -11.21
C ILE A 72 9.50 -26.62 -12.58
N LYS A 73 9.64 -27.79 -13.23
CA LYS A 73 8.97 -28.07 -14.50
C LYS A 73 7.45 -27.96 -14.37
N LYS A 74 6.87 -28.56 -13.32
CA LYS A 74 5.44 -28.47 -13.03
C LYS A 74 4.98 -27.03 -12.81
N HIS A 75 5.76 -26.21 -12.11
CA HIS A 75 5.47 -24.78 -11.94
C HIS A 75 5.42 -24.05 -13.28
N HIS A 76 6.37 -24.31 -14.18
CA HIS A 76 6.35 -23.74 -15.53
C HIS A 76 5.16 -24.22 -16.37
N GLU A 77 4.82 -25.51 -16.31
CA GLU A 77 3.63 -26.05 -16.99
C GLU A 77 2.34 -25.40 -16.46
N ASN A 78 2.24 -25.18 -15.15
CA ASN A 78 1.10 -24.48 -14.55
C ASN A 78 1.02 -23.03 -15.03
N LYS A 79 2.15 -22.32 -15.16
CA LYS A 79 2.19 -20.96 -15.70
C LYS A 79 1.70 -20.87 -17.15
N GLU A 80 1.97 -21.87 -17.97
CA GLU A 80 1.44 -21.93 -19.34
C GLU A 80 -0.07 -22.25 -19.34
N LYS A 81 -0.54 -23.15 -18.46
CA LYS A 81 -1.98 -23.41 -18.27
C LYS A 81 -2.75 -22.18 -17.80
N GLU A 82 -2.16 -21.37 -16.92
CA GLU A 82 -2.75 -20.11 -16.44
C GLU A 82 -3.01 -19.14 -17.61
N LYS A 83 -2.05 -18.98 -18.53
CA LYS A 83 -2.21 -18.13 -19.73
C LYS A 83 -3.36 -18.62 -20.60
N TYR A 84 -3.39 -19.92 -20.88
CA TYR A 84 -4.46 -20.53 -21.67
C TYR A 84 -5.82 -20.38 -20.99
N ALA A 85 -5.89 -20.60 -19.67
CA ALA A 85 -7.12 -20.46 -18.90
C ALA A 85 -7.64 -19.01 -18.87
N LEU A 86 -6.73 -18.03 -18.82
CA LEU A 86 -7.05 -16.62 -18.89
C LEU A 86 -7.70 -16.25 -20.23
N GLU A 87 -7.14 -16.69 -21.35
CA GLU A 87 -7.69 -16.44 -22.69
C GLU A 87 -9.09 -17.04 -22.87
N ILE A 88 -9.26 -18.32 -22.49
CA ILE A 88 -10.56 -18.99 -22.59
C ILE A 88 -11.61 -18.32 -21.68
N CYS A 89 -11.22 -17.93 -20.47
CA CYS A 89 -12.15 -17.25 -19.56
C CYS A 89 -12.58 -15.89 -20.10
N LEU A 90 -11.67 -15.12 -20.70
CA LEU A 90 -12.02 -13.86 -21.37
C LEU A 90 -13.04 -14.07 -22.50
N GLN A 91 -12.86 -15.09 -23.34
CA GLN A 91 -13.83 -15.42 -24.39
C GLN A 91 -15.20 -15.77 -23.80
N LYS A 92 -15.23 -16.61 -22.76
CA LYS A 92 -16.48 -17.01 -22.11
C LYS A 92 -17.18 -15.85 -21.41
N ILE A 93 -16.44 -14.94 -20.77
CA ILE A 93 -17.01 -13.72 -20.18
C ILE A 93 -17.74 -12.88 -21.26
N GLN A 94 -17.16 -12.77 -22.45
CA GLN A 94 -17.77 -12.07 -23.58
C GLN A 94 -19.01 -12.80 -24.12
N GLU A 95 -18.95 -14.12 -24.29
CA GLU A 95 -20.08 -14.94 -24.72
C GLU A 95 -21.29 -14.82 -23.77
N HIS A 96 -21.03 -14.85 -22.46
CA HIS A 96 -22.04 -14.72 -21.41
C HIS A 96 -22.44 -13.26 -21.13
N LYS A 97 -21.80 -12.27 -21.79
CA LYS A 97 -22.03 -10.82 -21.63
C LYS A 97 -21.99 -10.36 -20.16
N LEU A 98 -21.04 -10.89 -19.39
CA LEU A 98 -20.90 -10.58 -17.98
C LEU A 98 -20.17 -9.24 -17.80
N ASN A 99 -20.73 -8.33 -17.01
CA ASN A 99 -20.10 -7.06 -16.67
C ASN A 99 -19.04 -7.25 -15.57
N MET A 100 -17.89 -7.79 -15.95
CA MET A 100 -16.75 -8.06 -15.07
C MET A 100 -15.44 -7.93 -15.84
N LYS A 101 -14.36 -7.60 -15.14
CA LYS A 101 -13.01 -7.52 -15.69
C LYS A 101 -12.14 -8.61 -15.06
N LEU A 102 -11.69 -9.57 -15.87
CA LEU A 102 -10.73 -10.58 -15.43
C LEU A 102 -9.34 -9.94 -15.28
N ILE A 103 -8.69 -10.18 -14.13
CA ILE A 103 -7.40 -9.57 -13.77
C ILE A 103 -6.25 -10.58 -13.86
N ASP A 104 -6.40 -11.75 -13.24
CA ASP A 104 -5.35 -12.77 -13.18
C ASP A 104 -5.96 -14.17 -13.02
N VAL A 105 -5.21 -15.21 -13.40
CA VAL A 105 -5.60 -16.61 -13.22
C VAL A 105 -4.43 -17.37 -12.60
N GLU A 106 -4.73 -18.15 -11.57
CA GLU A 106 -3.72 -18.86 -10.78
C GLU A 106 -4.12 -20.31 -10.59
N TYR A 107 -3.21 -21.23 -10.94
CA TYR A 107 -3.35 -22.64 -10.60
C TYR A 107 -2.69 -22.91 -9.26
N THR A 108 -3.35 -23.68 -8.40
CA THR A 108 -2.66 -24.25 -7.24
C THR A 108 -1.55 -25.18 -7.70
N PHE A 109 -0.47 -25.30 -6.93
CA PHE A 109 0.69 -26.09 -7.37
C PHE A 109 0.34 -27.57 -7.62
N ASP A 110 -0.63 -28.10 -6.89
CA ASP A 110 -1.17 -29.45 -7.05
C ASP A 110 -2.15 -29.62 -8.23
N ASN A 111 -2.53 -28.53 -8.93
CA ASN A 111 -3.55 -28.49 -9.98
C ASN A 111 -4.96 -28.91 -9.54
N ASN A 112 -5.23 -28.94 -8.24
CA ASN A 112 -6.56 -29.29 -7.72
C ASN A 112 -7.59 -28.17 -7.87
N LYS A 113 -7.13 -26.92 -7.98
CA LYS A 113 -7.98 -25.74 -8.08
C LYS A 113 -7.40 -24.69 -9.04
N VAL A 114 -8.29 -24.03 -9.77
CA VAL A 114 -7.99 -22.84 -10.57
C VAL A 114 -8.74 -21.65 -9.99
N ILE A 115 -8.01 -20.57 -9.71
CA ILE A 115 -8.55 -19.34 -9.12
C ILE A 115 -8.53 -18.24 -10.17
N PHE A 116 -9.67 -17.66 -10.48
CA PHE A 116 -9.80 -16.52 -11.38
C PHE A 116 -10.09 -15.27 -10.56
N TYR A 117 -9.20 -14.28 -10.65
CA TYR A 117 -9.37 -13.00 -9.97
C TYR A 117 -10.04 -12.01 -10.91
N PHE A 118 -11.10 -11.36 -10.44
CA PHE A 118 -11.84 -10.38 -11.24
C PHE A 118 -12.28 -9.16 -10.43
N THR A 119 -12.53 -8.06 -11.11
CA THR A 119 -13.20 -6.87 -10.57
C THR A 119 -14.54 -6.66 -11.24
N ALA A 120 -15.50 -6.09 -10.50
CA ALA A 120 -16.82 -5.72 -10.98
C ALA A 120 -17.41 -4.67 -10.03
N ASP A 121 -18.16 -3.70 -10.57
CA ASP A 121 -18.79 -2.62 -9.78
C ASP A 121 -19.97 -3.12 -8.95
N GLY A 122 -20.59 -4.21 -9.37
CA GLY A 122 -21.77 -4.80 -8.72
C GLY A 122 -21.70 -6.31 -8.62
N ARG A 123 -22.84 -6.90 -8.26
CA ARG A 123 -22.99 -8.35 -8.17
C ARG A 123 -23.09 -8.94 -9.58
N VAL A 124 -22.25 -9.93 -9.87
CA VAL A 124 -22.23 -10.65 -11.15
C VAL A 124 -22.78 -12.06 -10.94
N ASP A 125 -23.74 -12.48 -11.76
CA ASP A 125 -24.22 -13.87 -11.78
C ASP A 125 -23.38 -14.70 -12.75
N PHE A 126 -22.38 -15.39 -12.23
CA PHE A 126 -21.41 -16.17 -13.00
C PHE A 126 -21.71 -17.68 -12.99
N ARG A 127 -22.92 -18.11 -12.62
CA ARG A 127 -23.25 -19.55 -12.48
C ARG A 127 -23.04 -20.34 -13.77
N GLU A 128 -23.45 -19.81 -14.92
CA GLU A 128 -23.25 -20.47 -16.21
C GLU A 128 -21.77 -20.46 -16.64
N LEU A 129 -21.07 -19.35 -16.42
CA LEU A 129 -19.62 -19.27 -16.65
C LEU A 129 -18.86 -20.35 -15.87
N VAL A 130 -19.19 -20.56 -14.58
CA VAL A 130 -18.54 -21.60 -13.76
C VAL A 130 -18.78 -22.99 -14.33
N LYS A 131 -19.98 -23.30 -14.85
CA LYS A 131 -20.26 -24.60 -15.48
C LYS A 131 -19.41 -24.81 -16.72
N ASP A 132 -19.31 -23.80 -17.58
CA ASP A 132 -18.50 -23.85 -18.80
C ASP A 132 -17.02 -24.06 -18.46
N LEU A 133 -16.46 -23.25 -17.56
CA LEU A 133 -15.06 -23.38 -17.14
C LEU A 133 -14.79 -24.75 -16.50
N ALA A 134 -15.70 -25.23 -15.65
CA ALA A 134 -15.55 -26.56 -15.03
C ALA A 134 -15.56 -27.69 -16.07
N SER A 135 -16.37 -27.57 -17.13
CA SER A 135 -16.41 -28.55 -18.22
C SER A 135 -15.12 -28.60 -19.03
N ILE A 136 -14.48 -27.44 -19.24
CA ILE A 136 -13.25 -27.28 -20.03
C ILE A 136 -12.03 -27.76 -19.24
N PHE A 137 -11.83 -27.23 -18.03
CA PHE A 137 -10.59 -27.47 -17.28
C PHE A 137 -10.63 -28.76 -16.45
N ARG A 138 -11.82 -29.31 -16.18
CA ARG A 138 -12.01 -30.53 -15.37
C ARG A 138 -11.35 -30.45 -13.98
N THR A 139 -11.28 -29.23 -13.45
CA THR A 139 -10.67 -28.88 -12.16
C THR A 139 -11.66 -28.02 -11.38
N ARG A 140 -11.52 -27.97 -10.04
CA ARG A 140 -12.35 -27.08 -9.22
C ARG A 140 -12.09 -25.62 -9.58
N ILE A 141 -13.14 -24.92 -10.00
CA ILE A 141 -13.09 -23.50 -10.35
C ILE A 141 -13.46 -22.65 -9.12
N GLU A 142 -12.66 -21.63 -8.83
CA GLU A 142 -12.95 -20.61 -7.83
C GLU A 142 -12.87 -19.24 -8.50
N LEU A 143 -13.99 -18.49 -8.50
CA LEU A 143 -14.01 -17.10 -8.94
C LEU A 143 -13.91 -16.20 -7.72
N ARG A 144 -12.93 -15.29 -7.71
CA ARG A 144 -12.68 -14.39 -6.60
C ARG A 144 -12.75 -12.94 -7.03
N GLN A 145 -13.73 -12.22 -6.48
CA GLN A 145 -13.82 -10.77 -6.63
C GLN A 145 -12.75 -10.10 -5.77
N ILE A 146 -12.01 -9.18 -6.37
CA ILE A 146 -11.02 -8.34 -5.68
C ILE A 146 -11.42 -6.86 -5.79
N GLY A 147 -10.93 -6.04 -4.87
CA GLY A 147 -11.17 -4.59 -4.92
C GLY A 147 -10.21 -3.87 -5.87
N VAL A 148 -10.55 -2.63 -6.22
CA VAL A 148 -9.72 -1.74 -7.07
C VAL A 148 -8.27 -1.59 -6.60
N ARG A 149 -8.03 -1.67 -5.28
CA ARG A 149 -6.68 -1.55 -4.71
C ARG A 149 -5.86 -2.83 -4.90
N ASP A 150 -6.49 -3.99 -4.76
CA ASP A 150 -5.86 -5.28 -5.05
C ASP A 150 -5.62 -5.44 -6.56
N GLU A 151 -6.55 -4.97 -7.40
CA GLU A 151 -6.34 -4.88 -8.84
C GLU A 151 -5.08 -4.06 -9.17
N ALA A 152 -4.98 -2.83 -8.65
CA ALA A 152 -3.80 -2.00 -8.87
C ALA A 152 -2.52 -2.69 -8.38
N LYS A 153 -2.56 -3.36 -7.22
CA LYS A 153 -1.42 -4.12 -6.70
C LYS A 153 -1.01 -5.28 -7.63
N MET A 154 -1.96 -6.00 -8.21
CA MET A 154 -1.70 -7.12 -9.11
C MET A 154 -1.17 -6.66 -10.48
N VAL A 155 -1.80 -5.62 -11.05
CA VAL A 155 -1.43 -5.06 -12.35
C VAL A 155 -0.07 -4.35 -12.26
N GLY A 156 0.23 -3.69 -11.15
CA GLY A 156 1.42 -2.86 -11.02
C GLY A 156 1.31 -1.58 -11.86
N GLY A 157 2.42 -0.83 -11.95
CA GLY A 157 2.46 0.46 -12.61
C GLY A 157 3.24 1.51 -11.83
N LEU A 158 3.17 2.76 -12.31
CA LEU A 158 3.82 3.92 -11.70
C LEU A 158 2.81 4.75 -10.91
N GLY A 159 3.21 5.16 -9.71
CA GLY A 159 2.44 6.11 -8.91
C GLY A 159 2.59 7.55 -9.42
N PRO A 160 1.80 8.49 -8.89
CA PRO A 160 1.89 9.91 -9.25
C PRO A 160 3.26 10.52 -8.91
N CYS A 161 4.02 9.91 -8.01
CA CYS A 161 5.40 10.28 -7.69
C CYS A 161 6.45 9.79 -8.73
N GLY A 162 6.02 9.13 -9.82
CA GLY A 162 6.90 8.59 -10.86
C GLY A 162 7.64 7.31 -10.48
N ARG A 163 7.48 6.80 -9.26
CA ARG A 163 8.06 5.54 -8.79
C ARG A 163 7.08 4.39 -9.00
N PRO A 164 7.54 3.12 -9.10
CA PRO A 164 6.60 2.02 -9.16
C PRO A 164 5.80 1.92 -7.86
N MET A 165 4.56 1.43 -7.97
CA MET A 165 3.62 1.44 -6.87
C MET A 165 4.15 0.73 -5.62
N CYS A 166 4.08 1.43 -4.49
CA CYS A 166 4.51 0.91 -3.19
C CYS A 166 3.71 -0.33 -2.75
N CYS A 167 2.43 -0.43 -3.12
CA CYS A 167 1.60 -1.61 -2.86
C CYS A 167 2.06 -2.87 -3.60
N SER A 168 2.64 -2.73 -4.78
CA SER A 168 3.16 -3.84 -5.59
C SER A 168 4.63 -4.13 -5.33
N ILE A 169 5.32 -3.37 -4.47
CA ILE A 169 6.76 -3.58 -4.19
C ILE A 169 6.99 -4.05 -2.77
N PHE A 170 6.59 -3.26 -1.76
CA PHE A 170 7.04 -3.50 -0.38
C PHE A 170 5.94 -3.40 0.67
N LEU A 171 4.90 -2.58 0.48
CA LEU A 171 3.86 -2.44 1.50
C LEU A 171 3.10 -3.75 1.68
N GLY A 172 2.68 -4.37 0.58
CA GLY A 172 1.98 -5.65 0.58
C GLY A 172 0.55 -5.55 1.13
N ASP A 173 0.39 -5.16 2.39
CA ASP A 173 -0.89 -5.03 3.07
C ASP A 173 -1.32 -3.57 3.19
N PHE A 174 -2.62 -3.39 3.42
CA PHE A 174 -3.25 -2.08 3.45
C PHE A 174 -3.70 -1.74 4.86
N ALA A 175 -3.18 -0.63 5.37
CA ALA A 175 -3.75 0.04 6.53
C ALA A 175 -4.90 0.98 6.11
N PRO A 176 -5.85 1.26 7.01
CA PRO A 176 -6.82 2.33 6.80
C PRO A 176 -6.11 3.66 6.65
N VAL A 177 -6.62 4.51 5.77
CA VAL A 177 -6.09 5.86 5.50
C VAL A 177 -7.24 6.84 5.67
N SER A 178 -6.97 7.98 6.31
CA SER A 178 -7.96 9.04 6.55
C SER A 178 -7.56 10.36 5.91
N ILE A 179 -8.55 11.24 5.68
CA ILE A 179 -8.32 12.60 5.17
C ILE A 179 -7.52 13.44 6.20
N LYS A 180 -7.68 13.15 7.49
CA LYS A 180 -6.91 13.81 8.57
C LYS A 180 -5.40 13.68 8.33
N MET A 181 -4.93 12.51 7.91
CA MET A 181 -3.51 12.28 7.59
C MET A 181 -3.03 13.19 6.45
N ALA A 182 -3.86 13.42 5.41
CA ALA A 182 -3.51 14.33 4.33
C ALA A 182 -3.41 15.78 4.81
N LYS A 183 -4.32 16.21 5.70
CA LYS A 183 -4.26 17.54 6.34
C LYS A 183 -2.98 17.70 7.17
N GLU A 184 -2.65 16.72 8.00
CA GLU A 184 -1.47 16.77 8.88
C GLU A 184 -0.13 16.74 8.12
N GLN A 185 -0.15 16.28 6.87
CA GLN A 185 0.99 16.27 5.96
C GLN A 185 1.00 17.49 5.01
N ASN A 186 0.15 18.50 5.26
CA ASN A 186 0.02 19.72 4.48
C ASN A 186 -0.21 19.48 2.97
N LEU A 187 -0.98 18.44 2.63
CA LEU A 187 -1.35 18.14 1.25
C LEU A 187 -2.67 18.82 0.87
N SER A 188 -2.76 19.24 -0.39
CA SER A 188 -4.02 19.76 -0.96
C SER A 188 -5.11 18.69 -0.87
N LEU A 189 -6.28 19.06 -0.35
CA LEU A 189 -7.42 18.16 -0.19
C LEU A 189 -8.16 17.82 -1.50
N ASN A 190 -7.64 18.24 -2.65
CA ASN A 190 -8.17 17.86 -3.95
C ASN A 190 -8.04 16.33 -4.12
N PRO A 191 -9.14 15.60 -4.39
CA PRO A 191 -9.13 14.14 -4.53
C PRO A 191 -8.08 13.61 -5.51
N THR A 192 -7.81 14.32 -6.60
CA THR A 192 -6.82 13.95 -7.61
C THR A 192 -5.38 14.00 -7.07
N LYS A 193 -5.13 14.83 -6.05
CA LYS A 193 -3.79 14.99 -5.43
C LYS A 193 -3.55 14.04 -4.27
N ILE A 194 -4.60 13.55 -3.60
CA ILE A 194 -4.50 12.65 -2.43
C ILE A 194 -4.88 11.19 -2.73
N SER A 195 -5.43 10.92 -3.91
CA SER A 195 -5.78 9.57 -4.35
C SER A 195 -4.65 8.93 -5.14
N GLY A 196 -4.43 7.63 -4.89
CA GLY A 196 -3.57 6.82 -5.74
C GLY A 196 -4.26 6.43 -7.04
N ILE A 197 -3.53 5.77 -7.93
CA ILE A 197 -4.05 5.30 -9.23
C ILE A 197 -5.26 4.35 -9.10
N CYS A 198 -5.40 3.69 -7.95
CA CYS A 198 -6.56 2.84 -7.63
C CYS A 198 -7.84 3.62 -7.26
N GLY A 199 -7.83 4.96 -7.33
CA GLY A 199 -8.98 5.82 -7.00
C GLY A 199 -9.29 5.94 -5.50
N ARG A 200 -8.47 5.35 -4.63
CA ARG A 200 -8.56 5.49 -3.16
C ARG A 200 -7.41 6.34 -2.64
N LEU A 201 -7.56 6.85 -1.41
CA LEU A 201 -6.50 7.57 -0.69
C LEU A 201 -5.16 6.82 -0.73
N MET A 202 -4.08 7.58 -0.93
CA MET A 202 -2.72 7.06 -1.04
C MET A 202 -2.29 6.33 0.24
N CYS A 203 -1.76 5.12 0.07
CA CYS A 203 -1.23 4.33 1.20
C CYS A 203 0.05 4.94 1.80
N CYS A 204 0.77 5.78 1.06
CA CYS A 204 1.93 6.52 1.57
C CYS A 204 1.57 7.43 2.75
N LEU A 205 0.35 7.99 2.76
CA LEU A 205 -0.11 8.86 3.86
C LEU A 205 0.01 8.13 5.21
N ASN A 206 -0.52 6.90 5.30
CA ASN A 206 -0.38 6.12 6.52
C ASN A 206 1.06 5.65 6.78
N TYR A 207 1.79 5.29 5.71
CA TYR A 207 3.17 4.82 5.84
C TYR A 207 4.10 5.88 6.47
N GLU A 208 3.93 7.15 6.08
CA GLU A 208 4.78 8.26 6.53
C GLU A 208 4.27 8.90 7.83
N GLN A 209 2.99 8.66 8.18
CA GLN A 209 2.29 9.34 9.28
C GLN A 209 3.08 9.39 10.59
N ARG A 210 3.63 8.25 11.04
CA ARG A 210 4.35 8.18 12.33
C ARG A 210 5.55 9.13 12.36
N THR A 211 6.25 9.25 11.24
CA THR A 211 7.40 10.16 11.09
C THR A 211 6.92 11.61 11.17
N TYR A 212 5.86 11.95 10.44
CA TYR A 212 5.25 13.29 10.51
C TYR A 212 4.82 13.66 11.93
N GLU A 213 4.15 12.75 12.64
CA GLU A 213 3.74 12.97 14.03
C GLU A 213 4.93 13.21 14.96
N SER A 214 6.03 12.46 14.79
CA SER A 214 7.24 12.68 15.60
C SER A 214 7.91 14.02 15.32
N ILE A 215 8.01 14.43 14.05
CA ILE A 215 8.64 15.70 13.67
C ILE A 215 7.78 16.87 14.14
N ARG A 216 6.47 16.82 13.94
CA ARG A 216 5.55 17.90 14.35
C ARG A 216 5.61 18.18 15.86
N LYS A 217 5.83 17.17 16.71
CA LYS A 217 5.99 17.35 18.16
C LYS A 217 7.16 18.25 18.54
N VAL A 218 8.21 18.30 17.71
CA VAL A 218 9.42 19.09 17.96
C VAL A 218 9.57 20.27 16.99
N LEU A 219 8.65 20.42 16.03
CA LEU A 219 8.67 21.49 15.04
C LEU A 219 7.96 22.75 15.57
N PRO A 220 8.66 23.89 15.71
CA PRO A 220 8.04 25.14 16.12
C PRO A 220 6.91 25.58 15.17
N LYS A 221 5.80 26.09 15.73
CA LYS A 221 4.70 26.70 14.95
C LYS A 221 5.15 28.02 14.34
N VAL A 222 4.57 28.36 13.20
CA VAL A 222 4.70 29.69 12.59
C VAL A 222 4.26 30.76 13.59
N GLY A 223 5.03 31.85 13.71
CA GLY A 223 4.87 32.91 14.71
C GLY A 223 5.54 32.65 16.06
N SER A 224 6.14 31.47 16.28
CA SER A 224 6.91 31.21 17.50
C SER A 224 8.28 31.90 17.47
N ILE A 225 8.79 32.29 18.65
CA ILE A 225 10.13 32.87 18.80
C ILE A 225 11.10 31.76 19.18
N VAL A 226 12.15 31.60 18.37
CA VAL A 226 13.19 30.59 18.56
C VAL A 226 14.55 31.24 18.71
N LYS A 227 15.40 30.62 19.53
CA LYS A 227 16.83 30.91 19.63
C LYS A 227 17.55 30.05 18.60
N THR A 228 18.37 30.69 17.77
CA THR A 228 19.19 30.02 16.76
C THR A 228 20.66 30.41 16.94
N PRO A 229 21.61 29.72 16.28
CA PRO A 229 23.02 30.12 16.30
C PRO A 229 23.28 31.53 15.77
N TYR A 230 22.35 32.06 14.95
CA TYR A 230 22.43 33.37 14.32
C TYR A 230 21.71 34.47 15.12
N GLY A 231 21.10 34.13 16.25
CA GLY A 231 20.33 35.05 17.08
C GLY A 231 18.90 34.59 17.34
N GLN A 232 18.12 35.43 18.03
CA GLN A 232 16.69 35.20 18.24
C GLN A 232 15.90 35.69 17.03
N GLY A 233 14.88 34.92 16.65
CA GLY A 233 14.02 35.32 15.55
C GLY A 233 12.67 34.63 15.55
N GLU A 234 11.79 35.12 14.70
CA GLU A 234 10.41 34.65 14.55
C GLU A 234 10.31 33.63 13.41
N VAL A 235 9.61 32.53 13.63
CA VAL A 235 9.39 31.49 12.61
C VAL A 235 8.36 32.01 11.60
N VAL A 236 8.77 32.16 10.34
CA VAL A 236 7.90 32.61 9.23
C VAL A 236 7.25 31.44 8.50
N ASP A 237 7.96 30.32 8.42
CA ASP A 237 7.55 29.15 7.65
C ASP A 237 8.21 27.91 8.27
N ASN A 238 7.53 26.77 8.24
CA ASN A 238 8.06 25.51 8.75
C ASN A 238 7.95 24.42 7.68
N ASN A 239 8.96 23.55 7.62
CA ASN A 239 9.00 22.44 6.67
C ASN A 239 9.20 21.12 7.40
N VAL A 240 8.13 20.35 7.52
CA VAL A 240 8.13 19.06 8.23
C VAL A 240 9.08 18.06 7.56
N VAL A 241 9.10 17.99 6.22
CA VAL A 241 9.90 16.98 5.49
C VAL A 241 11.39 17.27 5.58
N LYS A 242 11.78 18.54 5.55
CA LYS A 242 13.18 18.96 5.64
C LYS A 242 13.69 19.06 7.07
N GLU A 243 12.81 18.97 8.07
CA GLU A 243 13.19 19.20 9.46
C GLU A 243 13.86 20.59 9.62
N GLU A 244 13.24 21.61 9.02
CA GLU A 244 13.77 22.98 8.98
C GLU A 244 12.67 24.01 9.27
N VAL A 245 13.05 25.11 9.90
CA VAL A 245 12.23 26.32 10.09
C VAL A 245 12.90 27.51 9.42
N LYS A 246 12.14 28.36 8.73
CA LYS A 246 12.64 29.65 8.25
C LYS A 246 12.41 30.67 9.33
N VAL A 247 13.50 31.23 9.84
CA VAL A 247 13.48 32.19 10.93
C VAL A 247 13.85 33.56 10.41
N LYS A 248 13.04 34.56 10.75
CA LYS A 248 13.32 35.97 10.51
C LYS A 248 14.13 36.51 11.68
N ILE A 249 15.39 36.83 11.42
CA ILE A 249 16.36 37.26 12.42
C ILE A 249 16.68 38.74 12.18
N LYS A 250 16.80 39.50 13.27
CA LYS A 250 17.27 40.90 13.24
C LYS A 250 18.75 40.93 13.58
N SER A 251 19.57 41.41 12.65
CA SER A 251 21.01 41.65 12.88
C SER A 251 21.22 42.85 13.80
N GLU A 252 22.44 43.00 14.34
CA GLU A 252 22.86 44.18 15.12
C GLU A 252 22.74 45.49 14.32
N ASP A 253 22.85 45.42 12.99
CA ASP A 253 22.67 46.54 12.06
C ASP A 253 21.19 46.82 11.67
N ASN A 254 20.23 46.21 12.36
CA ASN A 254 18.79 46.34 12.11
C ASN A 254 18.30 45.81 10.74
N GLU A 255 19.14 45.07 10.02
CA GLU A 255 18.75 44.36 8.80
C GLU A 255 17.99 43.07 9.15
N GLU A 256 16.86 42.86 8.47
CA GLU A 256 16.04 41.66 8.60
C GLU A 256 16.38 40.68 7.48
N PHE A 257 16.85 39.48 7.83
CA PHE A 257 17.06 38.41 6.87
C PHE A 257 16.35 37.12 7.31
N ILE A 258 15.97 36.31 6.33
CA ILE A 258 15.29 35.03 6.53
C ILE A 258 16.29 33.93 6.26
N GLN A 259 16.55 33.09 7.25
CA GLN A 259 17.49 31.98 7.14
C GLN A 259 16.77 30.66 7.46
N PRO A 260 16.96 29.60 6.66
CA PRO A 260 16.55 28.25 7.05
C PRO A 260 17.48 27.74 8.16
N VAL A 261 16.90 27.26 9.25
CA VAL A 261 17.59 26.69 10.40
C VAL A 261 17.05 25.29 10.67
N PRO A 262 17.91 24.26 10.83
CA PRO A 262 17.48 22.92 11.23
C PRO A 262 16.77 22.93 12.59
N ILE A 263 15.75 22.09 12.79
CA ILE A 263 15.03 22.04 14.08
C ILE A 263 15.93 21.73 15.28
N MET A 264 17.02 21.00 15.08
CA MET A 264 17.98 20.68 16.16
C MET A 264 18.74 21.91 16.69
N GLU A 265 18.82 22.96 15.89
CA GLU A 265 19.53 24.20 16.23
C GLU A 265 18.57 25.32 16.68
N ALA A 266 17.26 25.06 16.67
CA ALA A 266 16.22 26.00 17.05
C ALA A 266 15.63 25.64 18.42
N GLU A 267 16.01 26.39 19.46
CA GLU A 267 15.42 26.24 20.79
C GLU A 267 14.20 27.16 20.93
N LEU A 268 13.05 26.62 21.31
CA LEU A 268 11.83 27.41 21.51
C LEU A 268 11.96 28.30 22.74
N ILE A 269 11.78 29.62 22.56
CA ILE A 269 11.74 30.59 23.67
C ILE A 269 10.29 30.90 24.06
N SER A 270 9.43 31.15 23.07
CA SER A 270 8.01 31.44 23.30
C SER A 270 7.16 31.00 22.10
N GLY A 271 5.93 30.57 22.36
CA GLY A 271 5.03 29.97 21.37
C GLY A 271 4.77 28.49 21.66
N GLY A 272 4.66 27.68 20.61
CA GLY A 272 4.35 26.25 20.74
C GLY A 272 4.85 25.41 19.57
N TYR A 273 4.77 24.10 19.74
CA TYR A 273 5.11 23.13 18.70
C TYR A 273 3.87 22.72 17.90
N GLU A 274 4.06 22.37 16.63
CA GLU A 274 3.01 21.93 15.70
C GLU A 274 2.21 20.74 16.25
N GLY A 275 2.88 19.81 16.94
CA GLY A 275 2.30 18.60 17.49
C GLY A 275 1.53 18.79 18.80
N ASN A 276 1.57 19.98 19.41
CA ASN A 276 0.68 20.35 20.51
C ASN A 276 -0.63 20.89 19.91
N ILE A 277 -1.50 19.94 19.55
CA ILE A 277 -2.90 20.21 19.27
C ILE A 277 -3.65 19.86 20.56
N GLU A 278 -3.79 20.83 21.46
CA GLU A 278 -5.09 20.96 22.12
C GLU A 278 -6.07 21.35 21.00
N SER A 279 -7.13 20.55 20.86
CA SER A 279 -8.32 20.78 20.02
C SER A 279 -8.07 21.37 18.62
N VAL A 280 -8.09 20.51 17.59
CA VAL A 280 -8.72 20.94 16.35
C VAL A 280 -10.18 21.19 16.74
N ASP A 281 -10.60 22.45 16.80
CA ASP A 281 -12.01 22.79 16.94
C ASP A 281 -12.75 22.16 15.76
N GLU A 282 -13.71 21.26 16.07
CA GLU A 282 -14.55 20.60 15.08
C GLU A 282 -15.38 21.61 14.24
N GLU A 283 -15.40 22.89 14.65
CA GLU A 283 -16.08 24.00 13.98
C GLU A 283 -15.35 24.53 12.73
N GLU A 284 -14.04 24.31 12.56
CA GLU A 284 -13.32 24.68 11.31
C GLU A 284 -13.55 23.67 10.16
N ILE A 285 -14.40 22.66 10.37
CA ILE A 285 -14.92 21.79 9.31
C ILE A 285 -16.19 22.43 8.70
N ASN A 286 -16.17 23.74 8.43
CA ASN A 286 -17.05 24.30 7.42
C ASN A 286 -16.27 24.28 6.10
N ILE A 287 -16.59 23.29 5.28
CA ILE A 287 -16.25 23.32 3.87
C ILE A 287 -16.98 24.54 3.32
N GLU A 288 -16.26 25.63 3.02
CA GLU A 288 -16.75 26.65 2.10
C GLU A 288 -16.94 25.96 0.74
N ILE A 289 -18.13 25.44 0.53
CA ILE A 289 -18.62 25.09 -0.79
C ILE A 289 -18.90 26.45 -1.43
N ASP A 290 -18.13 26.82 -2.45
CA ASP A 290 -18.44 27.99 -3.27
C ASP A 290 -19.87 27.83 -3.80
N ASP A 291 -20.68 28.89 -3.77
CA ASP A 291 -22.08 28.87 -4.24
C ASP A 291 -22.23 28.33 -5.68
N ALA A 292 -21.14 28.37 -6.46
CA ALA A 292 -21.07 27.77 -7.80
C ALA A 292 -21.17 26.24 -7.79
N ASP A 293 -20.64 25.56 -6.76
CA ASP A 293 -20.66 24.10 -6.63
C ASP A 293 -22.04 23.59 -6.20
N GLU A 294 -22.81 24.35 -5.42
CA GLU A 294 -24.19 23.99 -5.09
C GLU A 294 -25.11 23.97 -6.32
N THR A 295 -24.93 24.91 -7.25
CA THR A 295 -25.68 24.91 -8.52
C THR A 295 -25.32 23.72 -9.40
N ILE A 296 -24.04 23.35 -9.47
CA ILE A 296 -23.58 22.18 -10.24
C ILE A 296 -24.11 20.88 -9.63
N ILE A 297 -24.13 20.76 -8.30
CA ILE A 297 -24.69 19.59 -7.60
C ILE A 297 -26.21 19.50 -7.78
N LYS A 298 -26.92 20.65 -7.74
CA LYS A 298 -28.37 20.70 -7.98
C LYS A 298 -28.75 20.41 -9.44
N GLU A 299 -27.90 20.76 -10.41
CA GLU A 299 -28.07 20.38 -11.82
C GLU A 299 -27.78 18.89 -12.05
N LEU A 300 -26.78 18.31 -11.39
CA LEU A 300 -26.47 16.87 -11.51
C LEU A 300 -27.52 15.96 -10.85
N LEU A 301 -28.30 16.48 -9.90
CA LEU A 301 -29.36 15.75 -9.19
C LEU A 301 -30.76 16.03 -9.76
N LYS A 302 -30.87 16.91 -10.76
CA LYS A 302 -32.07 17.11 -11.56
C LYS A 302 -31.76 16.71 -12.99
N ASP A 303 -31.89 15.42 -13.25
CA ASP A 303 -32.80 14.91 -14.27
C ASP A 303 -32.70 13.37 -14.34
N GLU A 304 -33.89 12.77 -14.18
CA GLU A 304 -34.42 11.46 -14.62
C GLU A 304 -33.51 10.23 -14.78
#